data_AF-A0A255E1C9-F1
#
_entry.id   AF-A0A255E1C9-F1
#
_cell.length_a   1.000
_cell.length_b   1.000
_cell.length_c   1.000
_cell.angle_alpha   90.00
_cell.angle_beta   90.00
_cell.angle_gamma   90.00
#
_symmetry.space_group_name_H-M   'P 1'
#
loop_
_entity.id
_entity.type
_entity.pdbx_description
1 polymer ?
#
loop_
_entity_poly.entity_id
_entity_poly.type
_entity_poly.pdbx_seq_one_letter_code
_entity_poly.pdbx_strand_id
1 'polypeptide(L)'
;MVAEHDVSDDDQAPRVTEQLNAAIDRTVRTGIGDHVTLLTGCVSAAVITRLKAEGDGDIRVLSSISIIRALLAADLVDRLELTIAPEIIGAGGAPLFDESLRSSWQIVDHVASDSGPIMLTLDRTPAPDRAAAEMTELPVRRVLRVREVVETERLTDFQGRAFGAIWQTLAAAGSASAEHPYLRCHQETATTMDVEVGVPVDDVDYQGAAEVGSLPGGPALVHTHVGSHASLAEAYAVLAAADTGELVPAGAPWEVYQWCDLSTELDPTSWPMPEEWRTLLVQPLQQDGSEG
;
A
#
# COMPACT_ATOMS: atom_id res chain seq x y z
N MET A 1 13.87 13.72 5.05
CA MET A 1 14.97 12.98 5.71
C MET A 1 15.57 12.05 4.68
N VAL A 2 16.90 12.07 4.51
CA VAL A 2 17.63 11.31 3.47
C VAL A 2 18.52 10.26 4.14
N ALA A 3 18.35 8.97 3.84
CA ALA A 3 19.27 7.94 4.31
C ALA A 3 20.16 7.43 3.18
N GLU A 4 21.46 7.36 3.41
CA GLU A 4 22.48 7.01 2.40
C GLU A 4 23.25 5.77 2.88
N HIS A 5 23.52 4.81 2.00
CA HIS A 5 24.46 3.72 2.28
C HIS A 5 25.64 3.79 1.31
N ASP A 6 26.80 4.16 1.85
CA ASP A 6 28.06 4.24 1.13
C ASP A 6 29.01 3.13 1.59
N VAL A 7 29.54 2.38 0.62
CA VAL A 7 30.70 1.49 0.78
C VAL A 7 31.65 1.81 -0.36
N SER A 8 32.46 2.85 -0.17
CA SER A 8 33.63 3.15 -0.98
C SER A 8 34.75 3.65 -0.05
N ASP A 9 35.87 2.93 0.09
CA ASP A 9 37.00 3.13 -0.82
C ASP A 9 38.29 2.40 -0.37
N ASP A 10 39.09 2.07 -1.38
CA ASP A 10 40.55 1.88 -1.44
C ASP A 10 41.27 0.60 -0.94
N ASP A 11 42.29 0.26 -1.73
CA ASP A 11 42.99 -1.00 -2.00
C ASP A 11 43.84 -1.59 -0.85
N GLN A 12 43.29 -1.73 0.37
CA GLN A 12 43.94 -2.38 1.53
C GLN A 12 42.96 -3.26 2.34
N ALA A 13 42.18 -4.10 1.66
CA ALA A 13 41.37 -5.17 2.26
C ALA A 13 42.30 -6.19 2.97
N PRO A 14 42.34 -6.35 4.32
CA PRO A 14 41.16 -6.68 5.13
C PRO A 14 41.18 -6.16 6.60
N ARG A 15 42.11 -5.27 6.99
CA ARG A 15 42.28 -4.87 8.41
C ARG A 15 41.52 -3.60 8.82
N VAL A 16 41.15 -2.75 7.86
CA VAL A 16 40.45 -1.48 8.14
C VAL A 16 38.94 -1.68 8.20
N THR A 17 38.38 -2.61 7.41
CA THR A 17 36.94 -2.88 7.29
C THR A 17 36.28 -3.26 8.62
N GLU A 18 36.97 -4.00 9.50
CA GLU A 18 36.45 -4.40 10.81
C GLU A 18 36.42 -3.22 11.81
N GLN A 19 37.42 -2.33 11.77
CA GLN A 19 37.47 -1.13 12.62
C GLN A 19 36.55 -0.01 12.11
N LEU A 20 36.34 0.09 10.81
CA LEU A 20 35.44 1.07 10.19
C LEU A 20 33.97 0.68 10.39
N ASN A 21 33.61 -0.59 10.22
CA ASN A 21 32.24 -1.07 10.47
C ASN A 21 31.82 -0.92 11.95
N ALA A 22 32.76 -1.10 12.89
CA ALA A 22 32.50 -0.87 14.32
C ALA A 22 32.31 0.63 14.67
N ALA A 23 32.88 1.55 13.87
CA ALA A 23 32.73 2.99 14.03
C ALA A 23 31.48 3.55 13.32
N ILE A 24 31.06 2.91 12.22
CA ILE A 24 29.91 3.32 11.38
C ILE A 24 28.57 2.92 12.00
N ASP A 25 28.51 1.85 12.81
CA ASP A 25 27.29 1.34 13.46
C ASP A 25 26.58 2.34 14.41
N ARG A 26 27.17 3.51 14.70
CA ARG A 26 26.68 4.49 15.68
C ARG A 26 26.55 5.94 15.21
N THR A 27 26.56 6.19 13.89
CA THR A 27 26.65 7.57 13.38
C THR A 27 25.37 8.04 12.68
N VAL A 28 24.76 9.12 13.18
CA VAL A 28 23.67 9.87 12.51
C VAL A 28 24.19 11.27 12.17
N ARG A 29 23.86 11.83 11.00
CA ARG A 29 24.34 13.16 10.56
C ARG A 29 23.19 14.10 10.23
N THR A 30 22.83 15.01 11.11
CA THR A 30 21.81 16.05 10.81
C THR A 30 22.48 17.32 10.30
N GLY A 31 22.04 17.94 9.20
CA GLY A 31 22.71 19.13 8.66
C GLY A 31 21.76 20.24 8.25
N ILE A 32 22.12 21.50 8.55
CA ILE A 32 21.45 22.70 8.06
C ILE A 32 22.47 23.42 7.15
N GLY A 33 22.25 23.41 5.84
CA GLY A 33 23.20 24.02 4.87
C GLY A 33 24.64 23.51 5.02
N ASP A 34 25.64 24.36 4.75
CA ASP A 34 27.09 24.08 4.89
C ASP A 34 27.55 23.71 6.32
N HIS A 35 26.62 23.44 7.24
CA HIS A 35 26.85 23.05 8.62
C HIS A 35 26.21 21.69 8.92
N VAL A 36 27.03 20.64 8.82
CA VAL A 36 26.69 19.28 9.26
C VAL A 36 26.88 19.17 10.77
N THR A 37 25.80 18.89 11.50
CA THR A 37 25.82 18.53 12.92
C THR A 37 25.81 17.01 13.07
N LEU A 38 26.92 16.48 13.58
CA LEU A 38 27.08 15.06 13.85
C LEU A 38 26.32 14.67 15.13
N LEU A 39 25.34 13.77 15.03
CA LEU A 39 24.70 13.13 16.17
C LEU A 39 25.36 11.76 16.39
N THR A 40 26.20 11.66 17.40
CA THR A 40 26.83 10.40 17.82
C THR A 40 26.06 9.79 18.99
N GLY A 41 25.62 8.53 18.85
CA GLY A 41 24.96 7.78 19.94
C GLY A 41 23.69 7.03 19.52
N CYS A 42 22.98 6.46 20.49
CA CYS A 42 21.68 5.81 20.26
C CYS A 42 20.63 6.88 19.92
N VAL A 43 20.38 7.08 18.63
CA VAL A 43 19.33 7.99 18.15
C VAL A 43 18.03 7.19 18.02
N SER A 44 17.04 7.51 18.86
CA SER A 44 15.71 6.90 18.78
C SER A 44 14.82 7.68 17.81
N ALA A 45 13.76 7.03 17.32
CA ALA A 45 12.73 7.69 16.51
C ALA A 45 12.18 8.95 17.20
N ALA A 46 12.00 8.92 18.53
CA ALA A 46 11.54 10.07 19.31
C ALA A 46 12.49 11.28 19.25
N VAL A 47 13.81 11.05 19.20
CA VAL A 47 14.80 12.12 19.02
C VAL A 47 14.68 12.72 17.61
N ILE A 48 14.49 11.89 16.58
CA ILE A 48 14.28 12.37 15.21
C ILE A 48 12.98 13.14 15.07
N THR A 49 11.88 12.67 15.66
CA THR A 49 10.59 13.39 15.67
C THR A 49 10.73 14.76 16.33
N ARG A 50 11.44 14.84 17.46
CA ARG A 50 11.73 16.11 18.14
C ARG A 50 12.57 17.04 17.28
N LEU A 51 13.63 16.53 16.64
CA LEU A 51 14.48 17.31 15.75
C LEU A 51 13.72 17.82 14.51
N LYS A 52 12.81 17.01 13.95
CA LYS A 52 11.88 17.42 12.89
C LYS A 52 10.94 18.56 13.36
N ALA A 53 10.56 18.60 14.63
CA ALA A 53 9.65 19.60 15.18
C ALA A 53 10.37 20.91 15.61
N GLU A 54 11.63 20.82 16.03
CA GLU A 54 12.38 21.95 16.60
C GLU A 54 13.28 22.67 15.59
N GLY A 55 13.61 22.05 14.45
CA GLY A 55 14.59 22.56 13.48
C GLY A 55 14.03 22.93 12.11
N ASP A 56 14.82 23.69 11.35
CA ASP A 56 14.65 23.96 9.91
C ASP A 56 15.85 23.33 9.17
N GLY A 57 15.63 22.41 8.23
CA GLY A 57 16.69 21.71 7.47
C GLY A 57 16.54 20.19 7.34
N ASP A 58 17.52 19.55 6.69
CA ASP A 58 17.50 18.12 6.37
C ASP A 58 18.20 17.25 7.42
N ILE A 59 17.50 16.22 7.88
CA ILE A 59 18.07 15.14 8.67
C ILE A 59 18.64 14.10 7.70
N ARG A 60 19.92 13.75 7.83
CA ARG A 60 20.53 12.64 7.08
C ARG A 60 20.97 11.49 8.00
N VAL A 61 20.80 10.27 7.54
CA VAL A 61 21.21 9.07 8.29
C VAL A 61 22.11 8.24 7.38
N LEU A 62 23.40 8.18 7.71
CA LEU A 62 24.38 7.51 6.86
C LEU A 62 24.70 6.12 7.42
N SER A 63 24.57 5.10 6.58
CA SER A 63 25.15 3.75 6.72
C SER A 63 24.87 3.01 8.03
N SER A 64 23.80 3.35 8.77
CA SER A 64 23.36 2.61 9.96
C SER A 64 22.07 1.84 9.68
N ILE A 65 22.22 0.54 9.37
CA ILE A 65 21.09 -0.35 9.04
C ILE A 65 20.06 -0.39 10.18
N SER A 66 20.51 -0.45 11.44
CA SER A 66 19.62 -0.52 12.61
C SER A 66 18.78 0.74 12.80
N ILE A 67 19.37 1.93 12.61
CA ILE A 67 18.68 3.20 12.70
C ILE A 67 17.77 3.40 11.49
N ILE A 68 18.24 3.07 10.28
CA ILE A 68 17.43 3.16 9.05
C ILE A 68 16.19 2.26 9.19
N ARG A 69 16.32 1.02 9.67
CA ARG A 69 15.19 0.13 9.95
C ARG A 69 14.21 0.72 10.97
N ALA A 70 14.72 1.25 12.09
CA ALA A 70 13.87 1.87 13.10
C ALA A 70 13.09 3.08 12.56
N LEU A 71 13.71 3.87 11.66
CA LEU A 71 13.08 5.05 11.07
C LEU A 71 12.12 4.71 9.93
N LEU A 72 12.43 3.66 9.15
CA LEU A 72 11.51 3.10 8.17
C LEU A 72 10.26 2.52 8.87
N ALA A 73 10.46 1.77 9.95
CA ALA A 73 9.35 1.23 10.75
C ALA A 73 8.50 2.32 11.44
N ALA A 74 9.09 3.47 11.75
CA ALA A 74 8.40 4.64 12.29
C ALA A 74 7.82 5.57 11.21
N ASP A 75 7.95 5.22 9.93
CA ASP A 75 7.53 6.03 8.77
C ASP A 75 8.09 7.46 8.76
N LEU A 76 9.36 7.61 9.17
CA LEU A 76 10.02 8.92 9.28
C LEU A 76 10.96 9.23 8.10
N VAL A 77 11.16 8.27 7.18
CA VAL A 77 12.06 8.39 6.02
C VAL A 77 11.31 8.89 4.80
N ASP A 78 11.74 10.04 4.29
CA ASP A 78 11.13 10.69 3.13
C ASP A 78 11.92 10.43 1.84
N ARG A 79 13.21 10.07 1.94
CA ARG A 79 14.10 9.75 0.81
C ARG A 79 15.12 8.67 1.19
N LEU A 80 15.33 7.71 0.31
CA LEU A 80 16.38 6.70 0.37
C LEU A 80 17.37 6.90 -0.77
N GLU A 81 18.66 6.92 -0.45
CA GLU A 81 19.77 6.88 -1.39
C GLU A 81 20.43 5.50 -1.25
N LEU A 82 20.18 4.62 -2.22
CA LEU A 82 20.63 3.23 -2.21
C LEU A 82 21.75 3.03 -3.21
N THR A 83 22.87 2.46 -2.75
CA THR A 83 23.93 1.95 -3.62
C THR A 83 23.80 0.45 -3.76
N ILE A 84 23.60 -0.02 -4.98
CA ILE A 84 23.50 -1.44 -5.33
C ILE A 84 24.81 -1.84 -6.01
N ALA A 85 25.65 -2.59 -5.30
CA ALA A 85 26.83 -3.22 -5.87
C ALA A 85 26.46 -4.55 -6.56
N PRO A 86 27.03 -4.87 -7.73
CA PRO A 86 26.75 -6.12 -8.46
C PRO A 86 27.49 -7.32 -7.86
N GLU A 87 27.38 -7.53 -6.54
CA GLU A 87 28.07 -8.61 -5.80
C GLU A 87 27.10 -9.55 -5.10
N ILE A 88 27.45 -10.84 -5.04
CA ILE A 88 26.68 -11.86 -4.31
C ILE A 88 27.44 -12.23 -3.05
N ILE A 89 27.03 -11.68 -1.91
CA ILE A 89 27.70 -11.85 -0.60
C ILE A 89 27.31 -13.13 0.15
N GLY A 90 26.36 -13.92 -0.37
CA GLY A 90 25.85 -15.13 0.28
C GLY A 90 25.07 -14.82 1.56
N ALA A 91 25.12 -15.71 2.55
CA ALA A 91 24.42 -15.52 3.84
C ALA A 91 25.09 -14.49 4.78
N GLY A 92 26.06 -13.70 4.29
CA GLY A 92 26.73 -12.67 5.05
C GLY A 92 25.96 -11.35 5.06
N GLY A 93 25.93 -10.66 6.21
CA GLY A 93 25.31 -9.34 6.36
C GLY A 93 23.88 -9.37 6.89
N ALA A 94 23.46 -8.28 7.56
CA ALA A 94 22.08 -8.09 7.98
C ALA A 94 21.29 -7.44 6.83
N PRO A 95 20.11 -7.95 6.43
CA PRO A 95 19.32 -7.34 5.38
C PRO A 95 18.81 -5.96 5.84
N LEU A 96 18.84 -4.99 4.93
CA LEU A 96 18.30 -3.65 5.18
C LEU A 96 16.77 -3.69 5.37
N PHE A 97 16.10 -4.55 4.61
CA PHE A 97 14.66 -4.74 4.66
C PHE A 97 14.36 -6.13 5.21
N ASP A 98 13.47 -6.21 6.20
CA ASP A 98 12.91 -7.47 6.67
C ASP A 98 11.51 -7.70 6.10
N GLU A 99 10.93 -8.88 6.37
CA GLU A 99 9.62 -9.25 5.85
C GLU A 99 8.47 -8.40 6.40
N SER A 100 8.69 -7.59 7.45
CA SER A 100 7.67 -6.78 8.09
C SER A 100 7.54 -5.37 7.52
N LEU A 101 8.56 -4.86 6.81
CA LEU A 101 8.52 -3.54 6.22
C LEU A 101 7.67 -3.54 4.93
N ARG A 102 6.70 -2.61 4.84
CA ARG A 102 5.89 -2.34 3.63
C ARG A 102 5.85 -0.84 3.39
N SER A 103 6.20 -0.42 2.17
CA SER A 103 6.26 0.99 1.77
C SER A 103 6.48 1.11 0.27
N SER A 104 5.87 2.12 -0.36
CA SER A 104 6.09 2.45 -1.77
C SER A 104 7.08 3.60 -1.96
N TRP A 105 7.91 3.50 -3.00
CA TRP A 105 8.97 4.45 -3.31
C TRP A 105 9.04 4.70 -4.81
N GLN A 106 9.35 5.93 -5.21
CA GLN A 106 9.58 6.30 -6.60
C GLN A 106 11.07 6.59 -6.82
N ILE A 107 11.65 6.00 -7.87
CA ILE A 107 12.98 6.36 -8.34
C ILE A 107 12.89 7.76 -8.95
N VAL A 108 13.54 8.73 -8.31
CA VAL A 108 13.61 10.11 -8.77
C VAL A 108 14.94 10.44 -9.43
N ASP A 109 15.98 9.65 -9.15
CA ASP A 109 17.27 9.73 -9.85
C ASP A 109 17.98 8.37 -9.83
N HIS A 110 18.82 8.12 -10.83
CA HIS A 110 19.68 6.94 -10.86
C HIS A 110 20.97 7.21 -11.62
N VAL A 111 22.08 6.69 -11.10
CA VAL A 111 23.40 6.77 -11.72
C VAL A 111 24.03 5.38 -11.70
N ALA A 112 24.32 4.84 -12.88
CA ALA A 112 25.22 3.69 -12.99
C ALA A 112 26.66 4.22 -13.07
N SER A 113 27.52 3.84 -12.14
CA SER A 113 28.93 4.20 -12.21
C SER A 113 29.66 3.31 -13.22
N ASP A 114 30.74 3.83 -13.81
CA ASP A 114 31.63 3.05 -14.68
C ASP A 114 32.30 1.88 -13.93
N SER A 115 32.35 1.95 -12.59
CA SER A 115 32.90 0.92 -11.71
C SER A 115 31.93 -0.23 -11.39
N GLY A 116 30.66 -0.13 -11.80
CA GLY A 116 29.66 -1.20 -11.66
C GLY A 116 28.50 -0.92 -10.68
N PRO A 117 28.70 -0.25 -9.54
CA PRO A 117 27.58 0.12 -8.65
C PRO A 117 26.52 1.01 -9.31
N ILE A 118 25.27 0.79 -8.91
CA ILE A 118 24.13 1.64 -9.28
C ILE A 118 23.68 2.39 -8.05
N MET A 119 23.67 3.71 -8.13
CA MET A 119 23.12 4.60 -7.12
C MET A 119 21.69 4.96 -7.51
N LEU A 120 20.75 4.76 -6.59
CA LEU A 120 19.34 5.10 -6.76
C LEU A 120 18.96 6.14 -5.72
N THR A 121 18.34 7.23 -6.16
CA THR A 121 17.63 8.15 -5.28
C THR A 121 16.14 7.84 -5.39
N LEU A 122 15.56 7.48 -4.24
CA LEU A 122 14.18 7.07 -4.09
C LEU A 122 13.47 8.07 -3.19
N ASP A 123 12.47 8.77 -3.70
CA ASP A 123 11.56 9.51 -2.82
C ASP A 123 10.48 8.58 -2.29
N ARG A 124 10.13 8.77 -1.02
CA ARG A 124 9.00 8.08 -0.42
C ARG A 124 7.79 8.53 -1.19
N THR A 125 7.07 7.57 -1.79
CA THR A 125 5.70 7.85 -2.18
C THR A 125 4.96 7.99 -0.86
N PRO A 126 4.49 9.20 -0.48
CA PRO A 126 3.66 9.31 0.70
C PRO A 126 2.55 8.28 0.55
N ALA A 127 2.19 7.60 1.63
CA ALA A 127 0.97 6.80 1.65
C ALA A 127 -0.10 7.70 0.99
N PRO A 128 -0.69 7.27 -0.13
CA PRO A 128 -1.65 8.09 -0.89
C PRO A 128 -2.80 8.57 -0.01
N ASP A 129 -2.99 7.89 1.12
CA ASP A 129 -4.03 8.12 2.09
C ASP A 129 -3.51 8.72 3.40
N ARG A 130 -3.32 10.03 3.37
CA ARG A 130 -3.42 10.88 4.57
C ARG A 130 -4.79 11.52 4.74
N ALA A 131 -5.67 11.38 3.75
CA ALA A 131 -7.06 11.80 3.90
C ALA A 131 -7.70 10.92 4.97
N ALA A 132 -8.36 11.51 5.96
CA ALA A 132 -9.12 10.71 6.90
C ALA A 132 -10.22 9.95 6.16
N ALA A 133 -10.62 8.79 6.67
CA ALA A 133 -11.85 8.16 6.23
C ALA A 133 -13.02 9.13 6.44
N GLU A 134 -13.90 9.23 5.47
CA GLU A 134 -15.07 10.10 5.52
C GLU A 134 -16.31 9.28 5.88
N MET A 135 -17.14 9.81 6.77
CA MET A 135 -18.45 9.22 7.07
C MET A 135 -19.46 9.68 6.01
N THR A 136 -20.19 8.73 5.42
CA THR A 136 -21.22 9.03 4.43
C THR A 136 -22.43 8.11 4.58
N GLU A 137 -23.57 8.53 4.05
CA GLU A 137 -24.79 7.72 3.99
C GLU A 137 -24.90 7.09 2.60
N LEU A 138 -24.91 5.77 2.52
CA LEU A 138 -25.00 5.02 1.27
C LEU A 138 -26.43 4.56 0.99
N PRO A 139 -26.90 4.64 -0.27
CA PRO A 139 -28.14 4.00 -0.65
C PRO A 139 -27.98 2.48 -0.71
N VAL A 140 -29.08 1.74 -0.53
CA VAL A 140 -29.12 0.32 -0.93
C VAL A 140 -28.94 0.25 -2.45
N ARG A 141 -28.01 -0.58 -2.91
CA ARG A 141 -27.71 -0.72 -4.34
C ARG A 141 -28.03 -2.13 -4.80
N ARG A 142 -28.82 -2.24 -5.87
CA ARG A 142 -29.00 -3.49 -6.59
C ARG A 142 -27.73 -3.78 -7.37
N VAL A 143 -27.27 -5.03 -7.33
CA VAL A 143 -26.04 -5.46 -7.98
C VAL A 143 -26.26 -6.73 -8.78
N LEU A 144 -25.44 -6.92 -9.80
CA LEU A 144 -25.24 -8.21 -10.44
C LEU A 144 -23.88 -8.73 -9.98
N ARG A 145 -23.83 -9.96 -9.46
CA ARG A 145 -22.66 -10.47 -8.75
C ARG A 145 -22.39 -11.95 -9.00
N VAL A 146 -21.16 -12.35 -8.74
CA VAL A 146 -20.73 -13.75 -8.63
C VAL A 146 -20.05 -13.91 -7.29
N ARG A 147 -20.41 -14.94 -6.53
CA ARG A 147 -19.84 -15.23 -5.21
C ARG A 147 -19.35 -16.67 -5.16
N GLU A 148 -18.09 -16.86 -4.81
CA GLU A 148 -17.45 -18.17 -4.69
C GLU A 148 -16.52 -18.21 -3.47
N VAL A 149 -16.37 -19.39 -2.87
CA VAL A 149 -15.25 -19.64 -1.96
C VAL A 149 -14.07 -20.11 -2.80
N VAL A 150 -12.98 -19.35 -2.77
CA VAL A 150 -11.78 -19.59 -3.60
C VAL A 150 -10.53 -19.70 -2.74
N GLU A 151 -9.50 -20.35 -3.28
CA GLU A 151 -8.15 -20.28 -2.71
C GLU A 151 -7.58 -18.87 -2.93
N THR A 152 -6.86 -18.33 -1.94
CA THR A 152 -6.29 -16.97 -1.97
C THR A 152 -5.44 -16.73 -3.23
N GLU A 153 -4.63 -17.71 -3.63
CA GLU A 153 -3.78 -17.65 -4.83
C GLU A 153 -4.57 -17.62 -6.14
N ARG A 154 -5.85 -18.02 -6.10
CA ARG A 154 -6.75 -18.11 -7.27
C ARG A 154 -7.72 -16.94 -7.37
N LEU A 155 -7.54 -15.90 -6.56
CA LEU A 155 -8.39 -14.71 -6.57
C LEU A 155 -8.42 -14.04 -7.94
N THR A 156 -7.27 -13.84 -8.59
CA THR A 156 -7.17 -13.20 -9.91
C THR A 156 -7.91 -14.00 -10.99
N ASP A 157 -7.75 -15.33 -10.98
CA ASP A 157 -8.47 -16.22 -11.90
C ASP A 157 -9.98 -16.08 -11.70
N PHE A 158 -10.43 -16.04 -10.44
CA PHE A 158 -11.84 -15.87 -10.10
C PHE A 158 -12.38 -14.53 -10.57
N GLN A 159 -11.68 -13.43 -10.32
CA GLN A 159 -12.07 -12.09 -10.78
C GLN A 159 -12.29 -12.07 -12.30
N GLY A 160 -11.35 -12.62 -13.08
CA GLY A 160 -11.48 -12.69 -14.54
C GLY A 160 -12.73 -13.45 -15.00
N ARG A 161 -13.02 -14.61 -14.38
CA ARG A 161 -14.24 -15.39 -14.68
C ARG A 161 -15.51 -14.65 -14.24
N ALA A 162 -15.50 -14.04 -13.06
CA ALA A 162 -16.63 -13.30 -12.51
C ALA A 162 -17.00 -12.10 -13.40
N PHE A 163 -16.02 -11.31 -13.82
CA PHE A 163 -16.25 -10.21 -14.75
C PHE A 163 -16.80 -10.70 -16.09
N GLY A 164 -16.27 -11.79 -16.64
CA GLY A 164 -16.80 -12.39 -17.86
C GLY A 164 -18.27 -12.82 -17.72
N ALA A 165 -18.64 -13.46 -16.60
CA ALA A 165 -20.01 -13.87 -16.31
C ALA A 165 -20.97 -12.69 -16.15
N ILE A 166 -20.55 -11.63 -15.44
CA ILE A 166 -21.29 -10.38 -15.29
C ILE A 166 -21.53 -9.74 -16.65
N TRP A 167 -20.46 -9.58 -17.44
CA TRP A 167 -20.53 -8.95 -18.76
C TRP A 167 -21.47 -9.71 -19.71
N GLN A 168 -21.37 -11.04 -19.76
CA GLN A 168 -22.26 -11.87 -20.57
C GLN A 168 -23.73 -11.76 -20.13
N THR A 169 -23.97 -11.69 -18.82
CA THR A 169 -25.33 -11.57 -18.26
C THR A 169 -25.94 -10.19 -18.57
N LEU A 170 -25.15 -9.12 -18.48
CA LEU A 170 -25.55 -7.77 -18.91
C LEU A 170 -25.89 -7.73 -20.40
N ALA A 171 -24.99 -8.27 -21.24
CA ALA A 171 -25.14 -8.30 -22.69
C ALA A 171 -26.39 -9.10 -23.12
N ALA A 172 -26.67 -10.24 -22.48
CA ALA A 172 -27.86 -11.05 -22.75
C ALA A 172 -29.17 -10.32 -22.42
N ALA A 173 -29.15 -9.44 -21.41
CA ALA A 173 -30.28 -8.59 -21.05
C ALA A 173 -30.40 -7.31 -21.92
N GLY A 174 -29.47 -7.09 -22.87
CA GLY A 174 -29.41 -5.84 -23.64
C GLY A 174 -29.11 -4.61 -22.77
N SER A 175 -28.45 -4.82 -21.63
CA SER A 175 -28.14 -3.82 -20.61
C SER A 175 -26.62 -3.65 -20.50
N ALA A 176 -26.19 -2.55 -19.89
CA ALA A 176 -24.81 -2.29 -19.52
C ALA A 176 -24.79 -1.54 -18.20
N SER A 177 -23.69 -1.59 -17.48
CA SER A 177 -23.46 -0.72 -16.32
C SER A 177 -22.33 0.24 -16.61
N ALA A 178 -22.55 1.52 -16.33
CA ALA A 178 -21.51 2.56 -16.34
C ALA A 178 -20.87 2.75 -14.97
N GLU A 179 -21.24 1.92 -14.00
CA GLU A 179 -20.73 1.95 -12.64
C GLU A 179 -19.51 1.02 -12.52
N HIS A 180 -18.69 1.28 -11.50
CA HIS A 180 -17.45 0.53 -11.30
C HIS A 180 -17.71 -0.82 -10.61
N PRO A 181 -16.92 -1.87 -10.95
CA PRO A 181 -16.98 -3.12 -10.22
C PRO A 181 -16.53 -2.97 -8.77
N TYR A 182 -17.04 -3.85 -7.92
CA TYR A 182 -16.59 -4.02 -6.56
C TYR A 182 -16.15 -5.45 -6.27
N LEU A 183 -15.32 -5.59 -5.24
CA LEU A 183 -14.97 -6.85 -4.59
C LEU A 183 -15.31 -6.77 -3.10
N ARG A 184 -15.89 -7.83 -2.57
CA ARG A 184 -16.26 -7.97 -1.16
C ARG A 184 -15.80 -9.31 -0.62
N CYS A 185 -14.89 -9.30 0.35
CA CYS A 185 -14.45 -10.50 1.06
C CYS A 185 -15.32 -10.71 2.31
N HIS A 186 -16.24 -11.66 2.26
CA HIS A 186 -17.16 -11.95 3.37
C HIS A 186 -16.46 -12.64 4.54
N GLN A 187 -15.52 -13.52 4.22
CA GLN A 187 -14.75 -14.27 5.21
C GLN A 187 -13.41 -14.65 4.61
N GLU A 188 -12.36 -14.56 5.41
CA GLU A 188 -11.01 -14.96 5.03
C GLU A 188 -10.45 -15.95 6.05
N THR A 189 -9.72 -16.93 5.55
CA THR A 189 -8.91 -17.87 6.33
C THR A 189 -7.47 -17.83 5.84
N ALA A 190 -6.59 -18.62 6.43
CA ALA A 190 -5.19 -18.68 6.01
C ALA A 190 -4.98 -19.11 4.54
N THR A 191 -5.95 -19.81 3.93
CA THR A 191 -5.79 -20.40 2.58
C THR A 191 -6.95 -20.14 1.63
N THR A 192 -8.12 -19.76 2.16
CA THR A 192 -9.33 -19.55 1.37
C THR A 192 -10.07 -18.30 1.77
N MET A 193 -10.85 -17.77 0.84
CA MET A 193 -11.66 -16.58 1.00
C MET A 193 -13.03 -16.77 0.34
N ASP A 194 -14.09 -16.36 1.04
CA ASP A 194 -15.45 -16.25 0.52
C ASP A 194 -15.61 -14.85 -0.08
N VAL A 195 -15.54 -14.78 -1.41
CA VAL A 195 -15.43 -13.52 -2.13
C VAL A 195 -16.59 -13.35 -3.09
N GLU A 196 -17.09 -12.13 -3.13
CA GLU A 196 -18.11 -11.67 -4.04
C GLU A 196 -17.51 -10.56 -4.93
N VAL A 197 -17.70 -10.68 -6.24
CA VAL A 197 -17.40 -9.63 -7.22
C VAL A 197 -18.70 -9.24 -7.90
N GLY A 198 -18.94 -7.95 -8.05
CA GLY A 198 -20.17 -7.47 -8.68
C GLY A 198 -20.07 -6.07 -9.25
N VAL A 199 -21.17 -5.63 -9.85
CA VAL A 199 -21.33 -4.26 -10.34
C VAL A 199 -22.76 -3.79 -10.02
N PRO A 200 -22.97 -2.51 -9.64
CA PRO A 200 -24.30 -1.95 -9.54
C PRO A 200 -25.06 -2.01 -10.86
N VAL A 201 -26.35 -2.29 -10.81
CA VAL A 201 -27.20 -2.45 -12.01
C VAL A 201 -28.60 -1.84 -11.80
N ASP A 202 -29.26 -1.54 -12.91
CA ASP A 202 -30.65 -1.08 -12.93
C ASP A 202 -31.63 -2.21 -12.61
N ASP A 203 -32.92 -1.87 -12.45
CA ASP A 203 -33.99 -2.83 -12.21
C ASP A 203 -34.42 -3.54 -13.49
N VAL A 204 -33.56 -4.45 -13.95
CA VAL A 204 -33.78 -5.36 -15.08
C VAL A 204 -33.86 -6.81 -14.57
N ASP A 205 -34.62 -7.64 -15.29
CA ASP A 205 -34.65 -9.09 -15.07
C ASP A 205 -33.43 -9.74 -15.74
N TYR A 206 -32.38 -9.91 -14.97
CA TYR A 206 -31.13 -10.52 -15.42
C TYR A 206 -31.20 -12.05 -15.32
N GLN A 207 -30.80 -12.73 -16.39
CA GLN A 207 -30.75 -14.19 -16.47
C GLN A 207 -29.35 -14.59 -16.96
N GLY A 208 -28.64 -15.40 -16.18
CA GLY A 208 -27.28 -15.79 -16.51
C GLY A 208 -26.52 -16.43 -15.35
N ALA A 209 -25.20 -16.51 -15.49
CA ALA A 209 -24.32 -17.06 -14.46
C ALA A 209 -24.09 -16.08 -13.29
N ALA A 210 -24.30 -14.77 -13.50
CA ALA A 210 -24.26 -13.79 -12.44
C ALA A 210 -25.67 -13.62 -11.83
N GLU A 211 -25.71 -13.48 -10.51
CA GLU A 211 -26.94 -13.43 -9.72
C GLU A 211 -27.27 -12.00 -9.31
N VAL A 212 -28.56 -11.68 -9.23
CA VAL A 212 -29.02 -10.40 -8.66
C VAL A 212 -28.85 -10.42 -7.14
N GLY A 213 -28.21 -9.37 -6.61
CA GLY A 213 -27.98 -9.17 -5.19
C GLY A 213 -28.25 -7.74 -4.74
N SER A 214 -27.81 -7.43 -3.52
CA SER A 214 -27.81 -6.06 -3.01
C SER A 214 -26.59 -5.76 -2.14
N LEU A 215 -26.06 -4.55 -2.27
CA LEU A 215 -25.17 -3.96 -1.29
C LEU A 215 -26.00 -3.18 -0.26
N PRO A 216 -25.68 -3.30 1.04
CA PRO A 216 -26.41 -2.61 2.09
C PRO A 216 -26.24 -1.10 1.95
N GLY A 217 -27.31 -0.37 2.24
CA GLY A 217 -27.26 1.07 2.50
C GLY A 217 -27.07 1.35 3.99
N GLY A 218 -27.03 2.62 4.35
CA GLY A 218 -26.80 3.08 5.72
C GLY A 218 -25.52 3.91 5.87
N PRO A 219 -25.13 4.25 7.11
CA PRO A 219 -23.88 4.94 7.37
C PRO A 219 -22.70 4.04 7.00
N ALA A 220 -21.64 4.63 6.45
CA ALA A 220 -20.42 3.93 6.07
C ALA A 220 -19.21 4.85 6.19
N LEU A 221 -18.06 4.27 6.51
CA LEU A 221 -16.78 4.92 6.27
C LEU A 221 -16.34 4.65 4.84
N VAL A 222 -15.86 5.70 4.17
CA VAL A 222 -15.31 5.63 2.82
C VAL A 222 -13.93 6.24 2.77
N HIS A 223 -13.06 5.64 1.97
CA HIS A 223 -11.67 6.05 1.86
C HIS A 223 -11.09 5.69 0.49
N THR A 224 -10.36 6.58 -0.15
CA THR A 224 -9.89 6.39 -1.53
C THR A 224 -8.39 6.15 -1.57
N HIS A 225 -8.01 4.90 -1.77
CA HIS A 225 -6.63 4.50 -2.03
C HIS A 225 -6.22 4.81 -3.47
N VAL A 226 -5.02 5.36 -3.66
CA VAL A 226 -4.43 5.56 -4.99
C VAL A 226 -3.10 4.82 -5.08
N GLY A 227 -3.10 3.64 -5.67
CA GLY A 227 -1.89 2.84 -5.83
C GLY A 227 -2.19 1.36 -5.96
N SER A 228 -1.11 0.57 -6.03
CA SER A 228 -1.25 -0.87 -6.25
C SER A 228 -1.93 -1.56 -5.06
N HIS A 229 -2.46 -2.77 -5.30
CA HIS A 229 -3.04 -3.58 -4.23
C HIS A 229 -2.03 -3.94 -3.13
N ALA A 230 -0.72 -3.88 -3.40
CA ALA A 230 0.31 -4.18 -2.41
C ALA A 230 0.35 -3.18 -1.24
N SER A 231 -0.09 -1.94 -1.45
CA SER A 231 -0.21 -0.90 -0.41
C SER A 231 -1.62 -0.75 0.15
N LEU A 232 -2.59 -1.58 -0.29
CA LEU A 232 -3.99 -1.47 0.12
C LEU A 232 -4.21 -1.71 1.62
N ALA A 233 -3.32 -2.48 2.26
CA ALA A 233 -3.35 -2.70 3.71
C ALA A 233 -3.22 -1.39 4.51
N GLU A 234 -2.52 -0.38 3.97
CA GLU A 234 -2.39 0.94 4.59
C GLU A 234 -3.75 1.67 4.62
N ALA A 235 -4.53 1.59 3.52
CA ALA A 235 -5.86 2.17 3.43
C ALA A 235 -6.87 1.49 4.38
N TYR A 236 -6.79 0.16 4.54
CA TYR A 236 -7.58 -0.55 5.55
C TYR A 236 -7.21 -0.15 6.98
N ALA A 237 -5.94 0.16 7.25
CA ALA A 237 -5.53 0.66 8.56
C ALA A 237 -6.12 2.04 8.86
N VAL A 238 -6.29 2.91 7.85
CA VAL A 238 -6.99 4.20 8.01
C VAL A 238 -8.46 3.98 8.37
N LEU A 239 -9.16 3.07 7.68
CA LEU A 239 -10.54 2.72 8.03
C LEU A 239 -10.66 2.17 9.46
N ALA A 240 -9.72 1.29 9.86
CA ALA A 240 -9.72 0.69 11.19
C ALA A 240 -9.41 1.68 12.32
N ALA A 241 -8.68 2.77 12.03
CA ALA A 241 -8.33 3.81 12.98
C ALA A 241 -9.33 4.97 13.06
N ALA A 242 -10.30 5.02 12.15
CA ALA A 242 -11.28 6.10 12.08
C ALA A 242 -12.23 6.09 13.29
N ASP A 243 -12.58 7.27 13.79
CA ASP A 243 -13.57 7.43 14.86
C ASP A 243 -14.99 7.27 14.28
N THR A 244 -15.67 6.20 14.68
CA THR A 244 -17.04 5.88 14.27
C THR A 244 -18.08 6.31 15.31
N GLY A 245 -17.68 6.90 16.43
CA GLY A 245 -18.55 7.17 17.57
C GLY A 245 -19.15 5.88 18.12
N GLU A 246 -20.49 5.80 18.14
CA GLU A 246 -21.25 4.64 18.63
C GLU A 246 -21.53 3.59 17.53
N LEU A 247 -21.12 3.85 16.29
CA LEU A 247 -21.36 2.95 15.18
C LEU A 247 -20.29 1.86 15.12
N VAL A 248 -20.71 0.65 14.74
CA VAL A 248 -19.85 -0.53 14.58
C VAL A 248 -19.93 -1.09 13.15
N PRO A 249 -18.90 -1.82 12.69
CA PRO A 249 -18.92 -2.50 11.39
C PRO A 249 -20.17 -3.37 11.15
N ALA A 250 -20.90 -3.09 10.07
CA ALA A 250 -22.07 -3.84 9.61
C ALA A 250 -21.70 -4.88 8.55
N GLY A 251 -20.90 -5.87 8.96
CA GLY A 251 -20.39 -6.91 8.09
C GLY A 251 -19.15 -6.49 7.28
N ALA A 252 -18.84 -7.29 6.26
CA ALA A 252 -17.60 -7.16 5.50
C ALA A 252 -17.53 -5.86 4.68
N PRO A 253 -16.35 -5.19 4.66
CA PRO A 253 -16.09 -4.06 3.76
C PRO A 253 -16.03 -4.52 2.30
N TRP A 254 -16.12 -3.57 1.38
CA TRP A 254 -15.90 -3.83 -0.04
C TRP A 254 -15.01 -2.75 -0.67
N GLU A 255 -14.35 -3.13 -1.75
CA GLU A 255 -13.47 -2.30 -2.57
C GLU A 255 -14.17 -2.00 -3.89
N VAL A 256 -14.19 -0.75 -4.33
CA VAL A 256 -14.71 -0.35 -5.64
C VAL A 256 -13.54 0.09 -6.52
N TYR A 257 -13.33 -0.60 -7.65
CA TYR A 257 -12.19 -0.39 -8.54
C TYR A 257 -12.53 0.67 -9.60
N GLN A 258 -12.25 1.94 -9.28
CA GLN A 258 -12.59 3.09 -10.14
C GLN A 258 -11.72 3.18 -11.41
N TRP A 259 -10.64 2.41 -11.47
CA TRP A 259 -9.76 2.28 -12.63
C TRP A 259 -10.24 1.21 -13.62
N CYS A 260 -11.24 0.40 -13.24
CA CYS A 260 -11.75 -0.70 -14.05
C CYS A 260 -13.09 -0.33 -14.69
N ASP A 261 -13.16 -0.35 -16.01
CA ASP A 261 -14.37 -0.09 -16.78
C ASP A 261 -14.95 -1.41 -17.31
N LEU A 262 -16.10 -1.82 -16.77
CA LEU A 262 -16.85 -3.01 -17.22
C LEU A 262 -17.88 -2.71 -18.33
N SER A 263 -18.02 -1.46 -18.75
CA SER A 263 -18.89 -1.10 -19.87
C SER A 263 -18.33 -1.55 -21.22
N THR A 264 -17.02 -1.77 -21.28
CA THR A 264 -16.30 -2.34 -22.44
C THR A 264 -15.78 -3.74 -22.14
N GLU A 265 -15.40 -4.47 -23.18
CA GLU A 265 -14.67 -5.73 -23.00
C GLU A 265 -13.37 -5.47 -22.23
N LEU A 266 -13.10 -6.27 -21.20
CA LEU A 266 -11.92 -6.10 -20.36
C LEU A 266 -10.65 -6.40 -21.14
N ASP A 267 -9.80 -5.39 -21.26
CA ASP A 267 -8.46 -5.51 -21.82
C ASP A 267 -7.43 -5.10 -20.75
N PRO A 268 -6.73 -6.06 -20.12
CA PRO A 268 -5.69 -5.76 -19.13
C PRO A 268 -4.56 -4.88 -19.65
N THR A 269 -4.36 -4.81 -20.97
CA THR A 269 -3.33 -3.93 -21.59
C THR A 269 -3.77 -2.47 -21.65
N SER A 270 -5.08 -2.20 -21.48
CA SER A 270 -5.65 -0.86 -21.45
C SER A 270 -5.67 -0.24 -20.04
N TRP A 271 -5.36 -1.03 -19.01
CA TRP A 271 -5.41 -0.58 -17.64
C TRP A 271 -4.30 0.43 -17.33
N PRO A 272 -4.57 1.45 -16.50
CA PRO A 272 -3.53 2.35 -16.05
C PRO A 272 -2.46 1.61 -15.23
N MET A 273 -1.31 2.25 -15.05
CA MET A 273 -0.24 1.70 -14.22
C MET A 273 -0.75 1.46 -12.78
N PRO A 274 -0.32 0.40 -12.08
CA PRO A 274 -0.80 0.10 -10.73
C PRO A 274 -0.69 1.27 -9.74
N GLU A 275 0.29 2.15 -9.91
CA GLU A 275 0.49 3.34 -9.11
C GLU A 275 -0.63 4.40 -9.29
N GLU A 276 -1.39 4.32 -10.38
CA GLU A 276 -2.49 5.22 -10.72
C GLU A 276 -3.87 4.63 -10.38
N TRP A 277 -3.92 3.38 -9.90
CA TRP A 277 -5.18 2.71 -9.58
C TRP A 277 -5.89 3.39 -8.42
N ARG A 278 -7.12 3.85 -8.66
CA ARG A 278 -8.00 4.41 -7.62
C ARG A 278 -8.97 3.36 -7.12
N THR A 279 -8.86 2.99 -5.85
CA THR A 279 -9.73 2.02 -5.19
C THR A 279 -10.45 2.69 -4.02
N LEU A 280 -11.78 2.73 -4.07
CA LEU A 280 -12.60 3.23 -2.95
C LEU A 280 -12.91 2.08 -2.01
N LEU A 281 -12.39 2.13 -0.79
CA LEU A 281 -12.75 1.23 0.27
C LEU A 281 -14.01 1.73 0.98
N VAL A 282 -14.91 0.82 1.29
CA VAL A 282 -16.17 1.10 1.97
C VAL A 282 -16.36 0.12 3.11
N GLN A 283 -16.42 0.64 4.34
CA GLN A 283 -16.80 -0.12 5.53
C GLN A 283 -18.24 0.26 5.91
N PRO A 284 -19.25 -0.61 5.67
CA PRO A 284 -20.59 -0.36 6.14
C PRO A 284 -20.63 -0.35 7.67
N LEU A 285 -21.49 0.50 8.23
CA LEU A 285 -21.67 0.66 9.67
C LEU A 285 -23.13 0.50 10.07
N GLN A 286 -23.35 0.20 11.34
CA GLN A 286 -24.66 0.13 11.98
C GLN A 286 -24.56 0.61 13.42
N GLN A 287 -25.70 0.94 14.02
CA GLN A 287 -25.79 1.15 15.46
C GLN A 287 -25.39 -0.15 16.18
N ASP A 288 -24.62 -0.03 17.27
CA ASP A 288 -24.34 -1.18 18.12
C ASP A 288 -25.67 -1.71 18.69
N GLY A 289 -26.06 -2.91 18.25
CA GLY A 289 -27.30 -3.56 18.64
C GLY A 289 -27.32 -4.05 20.09
N SER A 290 -26.36 -3.64 20.91
CA SER A 290 -26.25 -3.92 22.34
C SER A 290 -27.24 -3.11 23.20
N GLU A 291 -28.49 -2.99 22.77
CA GLU A 291 -29.62 -2.61 23.64
C GLU A 291 -30.85 -3.47 23.29
N GLY A 292 -31.19 -4.40 24.21
CA GLY A 292 -32.38 -5.26 24.14
C GLY A 292 -32.27 -6.52 24.99
#